data_AF-A0A379GB26-F1
#
_entry.id   AF-A0A379GB26-F1
#
_cell.length_a   1.000
_cell.length_b   1.000
_cell.length_c   1.000
_cell.angle_alpha   90.00
_cell.angle_beta   90.00
_cell.angle_gamma   90.00
#
_symmetry.space_group_name_H-M   'P 1'
#
loop_
_entity.id
_entity.type
_entity.pdbx_description
1 polymer ?
#
loop_
_entity_poly.entity_id
_entity_poly.type
_entity_poly.pdbx_seq_one_letter_code
_entity_poly.pdbx_strand_id
1 'polypeptide(L)'
;MNQIQTQKEAYYKKVGVAPGVPTEKGAYGDPKNTGVGYNAVLTELGNHDVPQGWIQTPRPNTTPNTNPGPPVSWNDPSNPDDPQAGYGYIPNDTTREETFFYHSDHLGSTSYITDDKANITQYDAYLPYGELLVDEHSSSEDLPYKFNGKQFDEETGLYYYGARCMNPKTSLWYGVDPLAEKYVSISPYSYCKSSPMNYIDEKGLYPKGIVTIHYERSIVTTAPSITGATMNVPTQYVYYKFTKSATHLLSLVSGVPENYIKNVRLEEFNLQRESNSITLGDSPENTRMLVSPEYFNEENISKEQYYDWWFKEFSHEVGHIKQIKRDGSEGLYLLKTLWGYVSTQSHDKAPREQEAEKGSEVFESFRDFVKSKFHANLNRLFIGKGSEEEKIRQIDKWWNAYKEQKK
;
A
#
# COMPACT_ATOMS: atom_id res chain seq x y z
N MET A 1 22.23 42.96 2.50
CA MET A 1 21.96 42.17 1.28
C MET A 1 23.30 41.77 0.67
N ASN A 2 23.45 40.50 0.31
CA ASN A 2 24.72 39.96 -0.21
C ASN A 2 25.03 40.54 -1.61
N GLN A 3 26.30 40.73 -1.96
CA GLN A 3 26.73 41.39 -3.21
C GLN A 3 26.16 40.70 -4.47
N ILE A 4 25.99 39.38 -4.40
CA ILE A 4 25.38 38.53 -5.44
C ILE A 4 23.91 38.88 -5.67
N GLN A 5 23.16 39.20 -4.61
CA GLN A 5 21.74 39.54 -4.70
C GLN A 5 21.54 40.86 -5.45
N THR A 6 22.37 41.86 -5.16
CA THR A 6 22.32 43.16 -5.83
C THR A 6 22.70 43.07 -7.31
N GLN A 7 23.65 42.22 -7.68
CA GLN A 7 24.00 41.98 -9.09
C GLN A 7 22.88 41.24 -9.85
N LYS A 8 22.25 40.26 -9.20
CA LYS A 8 21.11 39.51 -9.74
C LYS A 8 19.92 40.43 -10.00
N GLU A 9 19.58 41.30 -9.04
CA GLU A 9 18.53 42.31 -9.19
C GLU A 9 18.82 43.32 -10.31
N ALA A 10 20.08 43.78 -10.43
CA ALA A 10 20.49 44.68 -11.51
C ALA A 10 20.37 44.03 -12.90
N TYR A 11 20.69 42.74 -13.02
CA TYR A 11 20.51 41.98 -14.25
C TYR A 11 19.04 41.87 -14.65
N TYR A 12 18.16 41.47 -13.74
CA TYR A 12 16.72 41.33 -14.01
C TYR A 12 16.06 42.65 -14.39
N LYS A 13 16.47 43.75 -13.76
CA LYS A 13 16.05 45.10 -14.13
C LYS A 13 16.48 45.50 -15.55
N LYS A 14 17.67 45.07 -15.99
CA LYS A 14 18.16 45.35 -17.35
C LYS A 14 17.33 44.62 -18.41
N VAL A 15 16.86 43.41 -18.12
CA VAL A 15 16.10 42.58 -19.08
C VAL A 15 14.57 42.74 -18.97
N GLY A 16 14.08 43.55 -18.02
CA GLY A 16 12.64 43.80 -17.84
C GLY A 16 11.86 42.61 -17.28
N VAL A 17 12.53 41.68 -16.58
CA VAL A 17 11.95 40.44 -16.07
C VAL A 17 11.91 40.47 -14.54
N ALA A 18 10.85 39.94 -13.93
CA ALA A 18 10.72 39.90 -12.47
C ALA A 18 11.69 38.87 -11.85
N PRO A 19 12.39 39.21 -10.74
CA PRO A 19 13.20 38.25 -10.02
C PRO A 19 12.30 37.29 -9.22
N GLY A 20 12.33 35.99 -9.52
CA GLY A 20 11.57 34.99 -8.77
C GLY A 20 12.28 33.64 -8.69
N VAL A 21 12.06 32.91 -7.57
CA VAL A 21 12.17 31.44 -7.51
C VAL A 21 10.77 30.85 -7.77
N PRO A 22 10.65 29.80 -8.60
CA PRO A 22 9.36 29.34 -9.08
C PRO A 22 8.74 28.32 -8.12
N THR A 23 7.92 28.76 -7.18
CA THR A 23 6.86 27.93 -6.56
C THR A 23 5.96 28.83 -5.71
N GLU A 24 4.99 29.50 -6.33
CA GLU A 24 3.65 29.74 -5.76
C GLU A 24 2.81 30.59 -6.72
N LYS A 25 1.52 30.26 -6.80
CA LYS A 25 0.54 30.90 -7.67
C LYS A 25 0.12 32.23 -7.05
N GLY A 26 0.63 33.36 -7.58
CA GLY A 26 0.17 34.71 -7.18
C GLY A 26 1.22 35.83 -7.11
N ALA A 27 2.48 35.62 -7.48
CA ALA A 27 3.50 36.67 -7.44
C ALA A 27 3.47 37.56 -8.71
N TYR A 28 2.97 38.79 -8.59
CA TYR A 28 3.15 39.83 -9.61
C TYR A 28 4.55 40.43 -9.50
N GLY A 29 5.22 40.64 -10.62
CA GLY A 29 6.49 41.35 -10.67
C GLY A 29 6.35 42.79 -10.15
N ASP A 30 7.34 43.27 -9.40
CA ASP A 30 7.39 44.67 -8.97
C ASP A 30 7.35 45.59 -10.22
N PRO A 31 6.40 46.55 -10.31
CA PRO A 31 6.24 47.48 -11.43
C PRO A 31 7.48 48.27 -11.77
N LYS A 32 8.40 48.45 -10.81
CA LYS A 32 9.68 49.11 -11.07
C LYS A 32 10.63 48.25 -11.91
N ASN A 33 10.41 46.93 -11.98
CA ASN A 33 11.23 45.99 -12.74
C ASN A 33 10.62 45.64 -14.09
N THR A 34 9.29 45.54 -14.18
CA THR A 34 8.58 45.20 -15.43
C THR A 34 8.06 46.43 -16.18
N GLY A 35 8.00 47.59 -15.53
CA GLY A 35 7.39 48.81 -16.10
C GLY A 35 5.86 48.77 -16.14
N VAL A 36 5.23 47.71 -15.61
CA VAL A 36 3.78 47.47 -15.67
C VAL A 36 3.20 47.55 -14.26
N GLY A 37 2.23 48.46 -14.04
CA GLY A 37 1.62 48.70 -12.73
C GLY A 37 0.90 47.47 -12.17
N TYR A 38 0.84 47.35 -10.83
CA TYR A 38 0.21 46.21 -10.13
C TYR A 38 -1.27 45.96 -10.50
N ASN A 39 -1.95 46.93 -11.13
CA ASN A 39 -3.34 46.86 -11.54
C ASN A 39 -3.55 46.80 -13.06
N ALA A 40 -2.51 46.50 -13.85
CA ALA A 40 -2.66 46.34 -15.30
C ALA A 40 -3.36 45.01 -15.61
N VAL A 41 -4.69 45.04 -15.63
CA VAL A 41 -5.52 44.02 -16.29
C VAL A 41 -5.15 44.03 -17.77
N LEU A 42 -4.64 42.90 -18.27
CA LEU A 42 -4.46 42.50 -19.68
C LEU A 42 -4.67 43.65 -20.69
N THR A 43 -3.62 44.41 -20.99
CA THR A 43 -3.76 45.62 -21.81
C THR A 43 -4.05 45.32 -23.28
N GLU A 44 -3.56 44.20 -23.83
CA GLU A 44 -3.97 43.68 -25.14
C GLU A 44 -3.86 42.15 -25.12
N LEU A 45 -5.00 41.45 -25.24
CA LEU A 45 -5.01 40.06 -25.72
C LEU A 45 -4.62 40.16 -27.20
N GLY A 46 -3.31 40.11 -27.47
CA GLY A 46 -2.77 40.18 -28.84
C GLY A 46 -3.43 39.15 -29.76
N ASN A 47 -3.24 39.29 -31.08
CA ASN A 47 -3.84 38.35 -32.02
C ASN A 47 -3.54 36.89 -31.64
N HIS A 48 -4.56 36.18 -31.18
CA HIS A 48 -4.50 34.78 -30.74
C HIS A 48 -4.75 33.80 -31.90
N ASP A 49 -4.66 34.28 -33.14
CA ASP A 49 -4.61 33.39 -34.30
C ASP A 49 -3.42 32.44 -34.17
N VAL A 50 -3.71 31.15 -34.29
CA VAL A 50 -2.71 30.09 -34.24
C VAL A 50 -1.73 30.30 -35.40
N PRO A 51 -0.40 30.33 -35.18
CA PRO A 51 0.57 30.58 -36.23
C PRO A 51 0.40 29.62 -37.41
N GLN A 52 0.68 30.11 -38.63
CA GLN A 52 0.59 29.31 -39.84
C GLN A 52 1.43 28.03 -39.71
N GLY A 53 0.79 26.86 -39.79
CA GLY A 53 1.41 25.54 -39.58
C GLY A 53 1.04 24.83 -38.26
N TRP A 54 0.37 25.51 -37.32
CA TRP A 54 -0.14 24.89 -36.09
C TRP A 54 -1.55 24.30 -36.29
N ILE A 55 -1.86 23.22 -35.58
CA ILE A 55 -3.18 22.57 -35.61
C ILE A 55 -4.21 23.56 -35.05
N GLN A 56 -5.11 24.04 -35.92
CA GLN A 56 -6.20 24.94 -35.53
C GLN A 56 -7.43 24.14 -35.07
N THR A 57 -8.18 24.67 -34.11
CA THR A 57 -9.51 24.12 -33.78
C THR A 57 -10.47 24.30 -34.97
N PRO A 58 -11.37 23.35 -35.25
CA PRO A 58 -12.24 23.47 -36.41
C PRO A 58 -13.23 24.62 -36.25
N ARG A 59 -13.32 25.51 -37.24
CA ARG A 59 -14.36 26.54 -37.27
C ARG A 59 -15.71 25.91 -37.70
N PRO A 60 -16.84 26.32 -37.09
CA PRO A 60 -18.16 25.93 -37.57
C PRO A 60 -18.35 26.36 -39.03
N ASN A 61 -19.01 25.52 -39.83
CA ASN A 61 -19.40 25.86 -41.19
C ASN A 61 -20.37 27.06 -41.14
N THR A 62 -19.96 28.22 -41.65
CA THR A 62 -20.75 29.47 -41.64
C THR A 62 -21.59 29.68 -42.90
N THR A 63 -21.71 28.66 -43.76
CA THR A 63 -22.51 28.75 -44.99
C THR A 63 -24.02 28.69 -44.68
N PRO A 64 -24.81 29.73 -45.00
CA PRO A 64 -26.25 29.75 -44.73
C PRO A 64 -26.97 28.58 -45.40
N ASN A 65 -27.90 27.94 -44.69
CA ASN A 65 -28.75 26.81 -45.14
C ASN A 65 -28.04 25.46 -45.40
N THR A 66 -26.89 25.19 -44.78
CA THR A 66 -26.29 23.84 -44.75
C THR A 66 -26.34 23.22 -43.37
N ASN A 67 -26.58 21.91 -43.28
CA ASN A 67 -26.60 21.17 -42.02
C ASN A 67 -25.18 21.08 -41.44
N PRO A 68 -24.95 21.24 -40.11
CA PRO A 68 -23.61 21.17 -39.54
C PRO A 68 -23.10 19.72 -39.57
N GLY A 69 -22.32 19.38 -40.60
CA GLY A 69 -21.61 18.10 -40.69
C GLY A 69 -20.36 18.06 -39.80
N PRO A 70 -19.76 16.88 -39.59
CA PRO A 70 -18.51 16.73 -38.85
C PRO A 70 -17.37 17.53 -39.51
N PRO A 71 -16.35 17.96 -38.75
CA PRO A 71 -15.33 18.86 -39.26
C PRO A 71 -14.52 18.22 -40.39
N VAL A 72 -14.31 18.95 -41.48
CA VAL A 72 -13.45 18.53 -42.60
C VAL A 72 -12.14 19.32 -42.52
N SER A 73 -10.99 18.64 -42.61
CA SER A 73 -9.67 19.30 -42.69
C SER A 73 -9.51 19.99 -44.04
N TRP A 74 -9.09 21.25 -44.03
CA TRP A 74 -9.06 22.13 -45.21
C TRP A 74 -7.67 22.33 -45.84
N ASN A 75 -6.61 21.70 -45.33
CA ASN A 75 -5.26 21.85 -45.87
C ASN A 75 -4.74 20.53 -46.46
N ASP A 76 -3.91 20.64 -47.50
CA ASP A 76 -3.10 19.52 -48.00
C ASP A 76 -2.27 18.90 -46.85
N PRO A 77 -2.01 17.58 -46.87
CA PRO A 77 -1.19 16.92 -45.86
C PRO A 77 0.17 17.62 -45.74
N SER A 78 0.56 18.01 -44.53
CA SER A 78 1.88 18.62 -44.29
C SER A 78 3.00 17.66 -44.70
N ASN A 79 3.91 18.11 -45.54
CA ASN A 79 5.11 17.38 -45.93
C ASN A 79 6.05 17.28 -44.70
N PRO A 80 6.53 16.08 -44.32
CA PRO A 80 7.40 15.89 -43.14
C PRO A 80 8.72 16.68 -43.17
N ASP A 81 9.11 17.27 -44.30
CA ASP A 81 10.36 18.04 -44.45
C ASP A 81 10.25 19.54 -44.09
N ASP A 82 9.05 20.08 -43.84
CA ASP A 82 8.85 21.52 -43.58
C ASP A 82 9.21 22.05 -42.17
N PRO A 83 9.24 21.28 -41.07
CA PRO A 83 9.60 21.83 -39.76
C PRO A 83 11.13 21.88 -39.55
N GLN A 84 11.68 23.09 -39.51
CA GLN A 84 13.08 23.34 -39.16
C GLN A 84 13.32 23.13 -37.65
N ALA A 85 14.32 22.32 -37.29
CA ALA A 85 14.60 21.92 -35.91
C ALA A 85 14.93 23.13 -35.00
N GLY A 86 14.19 23.26 -33.90
CA GLY A 86 14.39 24.34 -32.91
C GLY A 86 13.29 24.49 -31.87
N TYR A 87 12.11 23.91 -32.10
CA TYR A 87 11.01 23.89 -31.13
C TYR A 87 10.35 22.52 -31.07
N GLY A 88 10.83 21.67 -30.15
CA GLY A 88 10.02 20.68 -29.43
C GLY A 88 9.13 19.71 -30.21
N TYR A 89 9.35 19.49 -31.50
CA TYR A 89 8.60 18.49 -32.26
C TYR A 89 9.30 17.15 -32.10
N ILE A 90 8.76 16.31 -31.21
CA ILE A 90 9.07 14.88 -31.19
C ILE A 90 8.07 14.22 -32.14
N PRO A 91 8.52 13.53 -33.20
CA PRO A 91 7.64 12.79 -34.09
C PRO A 91 6.75 11.84 -33.28
N ASN A 92 5.45 11.81 -33.58
CA ASN A 92 4.47 10.92 -32.95
C ASN A 92 4.67 9.43 -33.33
N ASP A 93 5.82 9.07 -33.91
CA ASP A 93 6.19 7.75 -34.43
C ASP A 93 7.66 7.40 -34.14
N THR A 94 8.13 7.77 -32.94
CA THR A 94 9.42 7.31 -32.38
C THR A 94 9.30 6.62 -31.02
N THR A 95 8.09 6.41 -30.50
CA THR A 95 7.90 5.67 -29.24
C THR A 95 8.09 4.17 -29.46
N ARG A 96 9.34 3.74 -29.63
CA ARG A 96 9.72 2.44 -29.09
C ARG A 96 9.57 2.58 -27.57
N GLU A 97 8.61 1.90 -26.99
CA GLU A 97 8.58 1.73 -25.54
C GLU A 97 9.84 0.95 -25.15
N GLU A 98 10.83 1.65 -24.60
CA GLU A 98 12.00 0.99 -24.03
C GLU A 98 11.53 0.17 -22.83
N THR A 99 11.78 -1.14 -22.89
CA THR A 99 11.36 -2.07 -21.84
C THR A 99 12.54 -2.34 -20.93
N PHE A 100 12.35 -2.06 -19.63
CA PHE A 100 13.34 -2.32 -18.60
C PHE A 100 12.84 -3.41 -17.64
N PHE A 101 13.78 -4.25 -17.18
CA PHE A 101 13.51 -5.35 -16.26
C PHE A 101 14.31 -5.15 -14.97
N TYR A 102 13.59 -5.07 -13.86
CA TYR A 102 14.18 -4.94 -12.53
C TYR A 102 14.58 -6.31 -11.98
N HIS A 103 15.81 -6.40 -11.46
CA HIS A 103 16.34 -7.57 -10.77
C HIS A 103 16.64 -7.20 -9.33
N SER A 104 15.78 -7.66 -8.43
CA SER A 104 15.83 -7.30 -7.02
C SER A 104 16.69 -8.25 -6.18
N ASP A 105 17.20 -7.75 -5.06
CA ASP A 105 17.80 -8.56 -4.00
C ASP A 105 16.73 -9.21 -3.09
N HIS A 106 17.21 -9.87 -2.03
CA HIS A 106 16.36 -10.51 -1.01
C HIS A 106 15.42 -9.57 -0.24
N LEU A 107 15.66 -8.25 -0.26
CA LEU A 107 14.80 -7.24 0.36
C LEU A 107 13.92 -6.53 -0.69
N GLY A 108 13.90 -7.01 -1.94
CA GLY A 108 13.19 -6.37 -3.03
C GLY A 108 13.85 -5.09 -3.55
N SER A 109 15.07 -4.76 -3.09
CA SER A 109 15.81 -3.59 -3.58
C SER A 109 16.37 -3.86 -4.97
N THR A 110 16.23 -2.89 -5.87
CA THR A 110 16.73 -2.99 -7.24
C THR A 110 18.25 -3.13 -7.23
N SER A 111 18.79 -4.30 -7.59
CA SER A 111 20.24 -4.49 -7.72
C SER A 111 20.71 -4.25 -9.14
N TYR A 112 19.99 -4.78 -10.12
CA TYR A 112 20.30 -4.57 -11.54
C TYR A 112 19.03 -4.19 -12.28
N ILE A 113 19.21 -3.42 -13.35
CA ILE A 113 18.19 -3.21 -14.37
C ILE A 113 18.78 -3.60 -15.72
N THR A 114 17.99 -4.31 -16.52
CA THR A 114 18.38 -4.67 -17.88
C THR A 114 17.39 -4.18 -18.92
N ASP A 115 17.86 -3.92 -20.14
CA ASP A 115 17.02 -3.67 -21.31
C ASP A 115 16.39 -4.97 -21.87
N ASP A 116 15.63 -4.84 -22.96
CA ASP A 116 15.02 -5.95 -23.71
C ASP A 116 16.01 -6.92 -24.37
N LYS A 117 17.30 -6.57 -24.38
CA LYS A 117 18.41 -7.39 -24.90
C LYS A 117 19.28 -7.96 -23.77
N ALA A 118 18.87 -7.80 -22.52
CA ALA A 118 19.58 -8.22 -21.32
C ALA A 118 20.94 -7.51 -21.10
N ASN A 119 21.15 -6.33 -21.69
CA ASN A 119 22.28 -5.48 -21.31
C ASN A 119 21.97 -4.83 -19.96
N ILE A 120 22.97 -4.73 -19.08
CA ILE A 120 22.83 -4.03 -17.80
C ILE A 120 22.79 -2.53 -18.08
N THR A 121 21.65 -1.91 -17.79
CA THR A 121 21.42 -0.47 -17.93
C THR A 121 21.67 0.28 -16.63
N GLN A 122 21.44 -0.37 -15.50
CA GLN A 122 21.69 0.18 -14.17
C GLN A 122 22.18 -0.89 -13.19
N TYR A 123 23.10 -0.53 -12.31
CA TYR A 123 23.57 -1.33 -11.19
C TYR A 123 23.60 -0.47 -9.92
N ASP A 124 22.81 -0.88 -8.94
CA ASP A 124 22.70 -0.21 -7.65
C ASP A 124 23.12 -1.16 -6.53
N ALA A 125 23.86 -0.63 -5.56
CA ALA A 125 24.16 -1.34 -4.32
C ALA A 125 23.89 -0.43 -3.14
N TYR A 126 23.41 -1.00 -2.03
CA TYR A 126 22.91 -0.22 -0.90
C TYR A 126 23.66 -0.55 0.39
N LEU A 127 23.81 0.45 1.24
CA LEU A 127 24.04 0.26 2.67
C LEU A 127 22.74 -0.26 3.34
N PRO A 128 22.80 -0.81 4.57
CA PRO A 128 21.68 -1.51 5.18
C PRO A 128 20.36 -0.74 5.27
N TYR A 129 20.37 0.59 5.30
CA TYR A 129 19.19 1.45 5.38
C TYR A 129 18.79 2.08 4.04
N GLY A 130 19.35 1.59 2.93
CA GLY A 130 18.96 2.02 1.58
C GLY A 130 19.72 3.21 1.02
N GLU A 131 20.78 3.66 1.68
CA GLU A 131 21.70 4.65 1.10
C GLU A 131 22.47 3.98 -0.04
N LEU A 132 22.48 4.61 -1.21
CA LEU A 132 23.22 4.11 -2.37
C LEU A 132 24.72 4.16 -2.09
N LEU A 133 25.33 2.97 -2.07
CA LEU A 133 26.77 2.76 -2.06
C LEU A 133 27.33 2.77 -3.49
N VAL A 134 26.58 2.21 -4.43
CA VAL A 134 26.86 2.19 -5.86
C VAL A 134 25.59 2.62 -6.59
N ASP A 135 25.75 3.48 -7.60
CA ASP A 135 24.70 4.00 -8.48
C ASP A 135 25.34 4.18 -9.86
N GLU A 136 25.39 3.09 -10.62
CA GLU A 136 25.96 3.05 -11.96
C GLU A 136 24.84 2.97 -12.99
N HIS A 137 24.73 3.96 -13.87
CA HIS A 137 23.72 3.98 -14.93
C HIS A 137 24.39 4.23 -16.29
N SER A 138 23.89 3.55 -17.32
CA SER A 138 24.32 3.71 -18.73
C SER A 138 23.17 4.07 -19.67
N SER A 139 21.92 4.00 -19.19
CA SER A 139 20.72 4.48 -19.89
C SER A 139 20.57 6.01 -19.80
N SER A 140 19.86 6.59 -20.76
CA SER A 140 19.38 7.98 -20.71
C SER A 140 18.20 8.18 -19.76
N GLU A 141 17.49 7.10 -19.45
CA GLU A 141 16.40 7.05 -18.48
C GLU A 141 16.95 6.63 -17.11
N ASP A 142 16.69 7.42 -16.08
CA ASP A 142 16.95 7.04 -14.69
C ASP A 142 15.66 6.49 -14.06
N LEU A 143 15.78 5.29 -13.50
CA LEU A 143 14.64 4.53 -13.02
C LEU A 143 14.50 4.70 -11.51
N PRO A 144 13.42 5.32 -11.03
CA PRO A 144 13.39 5.88 -9.68
C PRO A 144 13.10 4.84 -8.59
N TYR A 145 12.81 3.58 -8.94
CA TYR A 145 12.51 2.53 -7.96
C TYR A 145 13.79 1.80 -7.56
N LYS A 146 14.30 2.13 -6.36
CA LYS A 146 15.61 1.67 -5.88
C LYS A 146 15.46 0.76 -4.65
N PHE A 147 15.82 1.21 -3.44
CA PHE A 147 15.70 0.42 -2.21
C PHE A 147 14.26 -0.05 -1.92
N ASN A 148 14.09 -1.33 -1.60
CA ASN A 148 12.81 -2.02 -1.33
C ASN A 148 11.75 -1.83 -2.44
N GLY A 149 12.19 -1.56 -3.68
CA GLY A 149 11.32 -1.22 -4.79
C GLY A 149 10.49 0.05 -4.56
N LYS A 150 10.92 0.92 -3.63
CA LYS A 150 10.27 2.22 -3.38
C LYS A 150 10.89 3.29 -4.25
N GLN A 151 10.05 4.27 -4.60
CA GLN A 151 10.47 5.42 -5.37
C GLN A 151 11.43 6.26 -4.52
N PHE A 152 12.65 6.45 -5.01
CA PHE A 152 13.62 7.42 -4.53
C PHE A 152 13.33 8.75 -5.21
N ASP A 153 13.09 9.78 -4.40
CA ASP A 153 12.94 11.16 -4.84
C ASP A 153 14.33 11.81 -4.72
N GLU A 154 14.97 12.09 -5.86
CA GLU A 154 16.33 12.62 -5.90
C GLU A 154 16.43 14.05 -5.36
N GLU A 155 15.38 14.87 -5.56
CA GLU A 155 15.37 16.24 -5.08
C GLU A 155 15.39 16.34 -3.56
N THR A 156 14.75 15.39 -2.88
CA THR A 156 14.67 15.34 -1.41
C THR A 156 15.64 14.34 -0.79
N GLY A 157 16.11 13.35 -1.56
CA GLY A 157 16.91 12.22 -1.08
C GLY A 157 16.13 11.27 -0.18
N LEU A 158 14.82 11.15 -0.37
CA LEU A 158 13.92 10.34 0.44
C LEU A 158 13.27 9.22 -0.37
N TYR A 159 12.99 8.09 0.28
CA TYR A 159 12.16 7.04 -0.28
C TYR A 159 10.69 7.22 0.09
N TYR A 160 9.79 7.18 -0.88
CA TYR A 160 8.36 7.26 -0.62
C TYR A 160 7.74 5.87 -0.40
N TYR A 161 7.30 5.61 0.84
CA TYR A 161 6.66 4.34 1.25
C TYR A 161 5.13 4.42 1.33
N GLY A 162 4.53 5.50 0.81
CA GLY A 162 3.09 5.73 0.85
C GLY A 162 2.63 6.42 2.13
N ALA A 163 2.77 5.78 3.29
CA ALA A 163 2.34 6.38 4.56
C ALA A 163 3.34 7.42 5.09
N ARG A 164 4.63 7.22 4.79
CA ARG A 164 5.76 8.03 5.27
C ARG A 164 6.85 8.08 4.21
N CYS A 165 7.75 9.05 4.33
CA CYS A 165 9.00 9.07 3.59
C CYS A 165 10.12 8.55 4.48
N MET A 166 11.03 7.71 3.98
CA MET A 166 12.18 7.19 4.72
C MET A 166 13.44 7.94 4.26
N ASN A 167 14.23 8.43 5.21
CA ASN A 167 15.53 9.03 4.92
C ASN A 167 16.63 7.97 5.10
N PRO A 168 17.28 7.52 4.01
CA PRO A 168 18.26 6.45 4.08
C PRO A 168 19.55 6.88 4.81
N LYS A 169 19.96 8.14 4.64
CA LYS A 169 21.19 8.70 5.25
C LYS A 169 21.08 8.81 6.76
N THR A 170 19.93 9.23 7.27
CA THR A 170 19.69 9.29 8.71
C THR A 170 19.13 7.99 9.27
N SER A 171 18.75 7.03 8.41
CA SER A 171 18.16 5.74 8.79
C SER A 171 16.84 5.87 9.56
N LEU A 172 16.05 6.90 9.27
CA LEU A 172 14.85 7.27 10.03
C LEU A 172 13.66 7.58 9.10
N TRP A 173 12.45 7.37 9.63
CA TRP A 173 11.25 7.92 9.03
C TRP A 173 11.21 9.44 9.15
N TYR A 174 10.85 10.06 8.03
CA TYR A 174 10.51 11.47 7.94
C TYR A 174 9.02 11.64 8.31
N GLY A 175 8.78 11.71 9.62
CA GLY A 175 7.45 11.78 10.22
C GLY A 175 7.24 10.73 11.31
N VAL A 176 6.39 11.07 12.27
CA VAL A 176 6.00 10.16 13.36
C VAL A 176 5.19 9.00 12.78
N ASP A 177 5.53 7.76 13.16
CA ASP A 177 4.70 6.59 12.85
C ASP A 177 3.23 6.84 13.24
N PRO A 178 2.26 6.71 12.32
CA PRO A 178 0.84 6.74 12.70
C PRO A 178 0.48 5.68 13.76
N LEU A 179 1.31 4.65 13.90
CA LEU A 179 1.24 3.59 14.90
C LEU A 179 2.29 3.76 16.02
N ALA A 180 2.84 4.96 16.21
CA ALA A 180 3.80 5.26 17.29
C ALA A 180 3.32 4.77 18.66
N GLU A 181 2.04 4.96 18.94
CA GLU A 181 1.40 4.54 20.20
C GLU A 181 1.26 3.00 20.33
N LYS A 182 1.36 2.25 19.23
CA LYS A 182 1.41 0.78 19.22
C LYS A 182 2.79 0.26 19.62
N TYR A 183 3.86 0.95 19.24
CA TYR A 183 5.24 0.51 19.43
C TYR A 183 6.00 1.40 20.41
N VAL A 184 5.47 1.63 21.60
CA VAL A 184 6.05 2.57 22.59
C VAL A 184 7.50 2.24 23.00
N SER A 185 7.93 0.99 22.86
CA SER A 185 9.30 0.54 23.12
C SER A 185 10.26 0.80 21.95
N ILE A 186 9.75 1.30 20.83
CA ILE A 186 10.48 1.55 19.59
C ILE A 186 10.29 3.03 19.26
N SER A 187 11.36 3.70 18.83
CA SER A 187 11.23 5.09 18.38
C SER A 187 10.21 5.17 17.25
N PRO A 188 9.26 6.12 17.26
CA PRO A 188 8.28 6.29 16.18
C PRO A 188 8.92 6.75 14.86
N TYR A 189 10.22 7.03 14.89
CA TYR A 189 11.03 7.35 13.73
C TYR A 189 11.89 6.17 13.26
N SER A 190 11.92 5.06 14.00
CA SER A 190 12.77 3.90 13.68
C SER A 190 12.23 3.17 12.46
N TYR A 191 13.10 2.96 11.47
CA TYR A 191 12.85 2.08 10.35
C TYR A 191 13.11 0.62 10.76
N CYS A 192 12.16 -0.28 10.49
CA CYS A 192 12.31 -1.74 10.68
C CYS A 192 12.84 -2.19 12.05
N LYS A 193 12.44 -1.51 13.13
CA LYS A 193 12.95 -1.75 14.51
C LYS A 193 14.49 -1.73 14.60
N SER A 194 15.12 -0.91 13.77
CA SER A 194 16.58 -0.82 13.61
C SER A 194 17.25 -2.09 13.07
N SER A 195 16.51 -2.95 12.35
CA SER A 195 17.00 -4.20 11.76
C SER A 195 16.54 -4.33 10.28
N PRO A 196 16.99 -3.44 9.39
CA PRO A 196 16.52 -3.36 8.00
C PRO A 196 17.00 -4.51 7.09
N MET A 197 17.99 -5.28 7.52
CA MET A 197 18.45 -6.48 6.80
C MET A 197 17.52 -7.69 6.99
N ASN A 198 16.64 -7.65 7.99
CA ASN A 198 15.76 -8.77 8.35
C ASN A 198 14.27 -8.45 8.16
N TYR A 199 13.93 -7.17 8.03
CA TYR A 199 12.55 -6.70 7.93
C TYR A 199 12.48 -5.59 6.91
N ILE A 200 11.37 -5.51 6.20
CA ILE A 200 11.00 -4.38 5.36
C ILE A 200 9.66 -3.82 5.88
N ASP A 201 9.41 -2.53 5.67
CA ASP A 201 8.15 -1.89 6.05
C ASP A 201 7.39 -1.56 4.77
N GLU A 202 6.62 -2.50 4.23
CA GLU A 202 6.06 -2.36 2.87
C GLU A 202 5.10 -1.18 2.69
N LYS A 203 4.41 -0.76 3.77
CA LYS A 203 3.32 0.22 3.74
C LYS A 203 3.27 1.17 4.95
N GLY A 204 4.05 0.92 5.99
CA GLY A 204 3.85 1.52 7.30
C GLY A 204 2.59 1.05 8.03
N LEU A 205 1.89 0.01 7.56
CA LEU A 205 0.51 -0.32 7.96
C LEU A 205 0.13 -1.82 7.79
N TYR A 206 -0.72 -2.29 8.71
CA TYR A 206 -1.38 -3.62 8.83
C TYR A 206 -2.55 -3.83 7.82
N PRO A 207 -3.13 -5.05 7.67
CA PRO A 207 -4.21 -5.31 6.71
C PRO A 207 -5.58 -4.73 7.14
N LYS A 208 -5.74 -3.42 6.93
CA LYS A 208 -6.93 -2.62 7.28
C LYS A 208 -8.26 -3.14 6.71
N GLY A 209 -8.23 -3.92 5.62
CA GLY A 209 -9.42 -4.52 5.03
C GLY A 209 -9.98 -5.70 5.84
N ILE A 210 -9.14 -6.35 6.64
CA ILE A 210 -9.48 -7.59 7.38
C ILE A 210 -9.60 -7.32 8.87
N VAL A 211 -8.73 -6.48 9.43
CA VAL A 211 -8.67 -6.22 10.88
C VAL A 211 -8.63 -4.74 11.22
N THR A 212 -9.04 -4.42 12.44
CA THR A 212 -8.97 -3.10 13.07
C THR A 212 -8.13 -3.18 14.34
N ILE A 213 -7.34 -2.14 14.61
CA ILE A 213 -6.50 -2.06 15.81
C ILE A 213 -7.34 -1.61 17.00
N HIS A 214 -7.09 -2.25 18.15
CA HIS A 214 -7.61 -1.86 19.43
C HIS A 214 -6.48 -1.76 20.48
N TYR A 215 -6.74 -0.97 21.51
CA TYR A 215 -5.80 -0.70 22.59
C TYR A 215 -6.47 -0.98 23.93
N GLU A 216 -5.75 -1.64 24.82
CA GLU A 216 -6.14 -1.84 26.21
C GLU A 216 -5.02 -1.37 27.13
N ARG A 217 -5.34 -0.49 28.07
CA ARG A 217 -4.38 -0.07 29.10
C ARG A 217 -4.58 -0.92 30.34
N SER A 218 -3.49 -1.51 30.81
CA SER A 218 -3.42 -2.25 32.05
C SER A 218 -2.23 -1.79 32.88
N ILE A 219 -2.24 -2.09 34.17
CA ILE A 219 -1.11 -1.85 35.06
C ILE A 219 -0.50 -3.21 35.34
N VAL A 220 0.70 -3.44 34.81
CA VAL A 220 1.45 -4.67 35.08
C VAL A 220 2.34 -4.41 36.27
N THR A 221 2.10 -5.13 37.36
CA THR A 221 3.00 -5.13 38.52
C THR A 221 4.17 -6.06 38.22
N THR A 222 5.34 -5.51 37.98
CA THR A 222 6.58 -6.28 37.78
C THR A 222 7.43 -6.23 39.05
N ALA A 223 8.16 -7.31 39.33
CA ALA A 223 9.16 -7.34 40.39
C ALA A 223 10.55 -7.41 39.74
N PRO A 224 11.30 -6.30 39.64
CA PRO A 224 12.68 -6.33 39.20
C PRO A 224 13.47 -7.26 40.14
N SER A 225 14.17 -8.22 39.55
CA SER A 225 14.71 -9.42 40.21
C SER A 225 15.78 -9.16 41.29
N ILE A 226 16.08 -7.91 41.61
CA ILE A 226 17.28 -7.52 42.36
C ILE A 226 16.97 -6.78 43.67
N THR A 227 15.74 -6.30 43.90
CA THR A 227 15.42 -5.49 45.10
C THR A 227 14.13 -5.86 45.84
N GLY A 228 13.34 -6.81 45.33
CA GLY A 228 12.05 -7.18 45.93
C GLY A 228 10.99 -6.07 45.91
N ALA A 229 11.28 -4.93 45.28
CA ALA A 229 10.32 -3.87 45.02
C ALA A 229 9.36 -4.30 43.91
N THR A 230 8.06 -4.02 44.07
CA THR A 230 7.09 -4.14 42.99
C THR A 230 6.92 -2.78 42.32
N MET A 231 6.94 -2.75 41.00
CA MET A 231 6.72 -1.57 40.19
C MET A 231 5.46 -1.75 39.35
N ASN A 232 4.55 -0.80 39.46
CA ASN A 232 3.39 -0.71 38.59
C ASN A 232 3.81 -0.02 37.30
N VAL A 233 3.88 -0.80 36.21
CA VAL A 233 4.19 -0.29 34.88
C VAL A 233 2.88 -0.17 34.11
N PRO A 234 2.45 1.05 33.74
CA PRO A 234 1.37 1.23 32.79
C PRO A 234 1.79 0.59 31.47
N THR A 235 1.08 -0.46 31.07
CA THR A 235 1.34 -1.22 29.85
C THR A 235 0.12 -1.12 28.95
N GLN A 236 0.34 -0.72 27.70
CA GLN A 236 -0.70 -0.72 26.68
C GLN A 236 -0.55 -1.99 25.83
N TYR A 237 -1.57 -2.84 25.87
CA TYR A 237 -1.68 -4.02 25.02
C TYR A 237 -2.38 -3.64 23.72
N VAL A 238 -1.76 -4.06 22.61
CA VAL A 238 -2.34 -3.90 21.28
C VAL A 238 -2.89 -5.25 20.86
N TYR A 239 -4.13 -5.24 20.40
CA TYR A 239 -4.78 -6.41 19.84
C TYR A 239 -5.62 -5.98 18.64
N TYR A 240 -6.02 -6.95 17.84
CA TYR A 240 -6.84 -6.68 16.67
C TYR A 240 -8.20 -7.37 16.79
N LYS A 241 -9.17 -6.82 16.08
CA LYS A 241 -10.45 -7.46 15.83
C LYS A 241 -10.73 -7.49 14.34
N PHE A 242 -11.39 -8.54 13.88
CA PHE A 242 -11.87 -8.59 12.51
C PHE A 242 -12.80 -7.41 12.19
N THR A 243 -12.73 -6.92 10.95
CA THR A 243 -13.71 -5.97 10.42
C THR A 243 -15.10 -6.63 10.39
N LYS A 244 -16.18 -5.85 10.23
CA LYS A 244 -17.54 -6.41 10.19
C LYS A 244 -17.71 -7.36 9.01
N SER A 245 -17.20 -6.98 7.84
CA SER A 245 -17.25 -7.77 6.62
C SER A 245 -16.40 -9.05 6.72
N ALA A 246 -15.21 -8.97 7.34
CA ALA A 246 -14.39 -10.16 7.58
C ALA A 246 -15.07 -11.10 8.58
N THR A 247 -15.61 -10.56 9.67
CA THR A 247 -16.42 -11.31 10.65
C THR A 247 -17.58 -12.06 9.98
N HIS A 248 -18.31 -11.37 9.10
CA HIS A 248 -19.44 -11.93 8.38
C HIS A 248 -19.00 -13.07 7.45
N LEU A 249 -17.97 -12.86 6.63
CA LEU A 249 -17.43 -13.90 5.76
C LEU A 249 -16.97 -15.14 6.55
N LEU A 250 -16.17 -14.93 7.60
CA LEU A 250 -15.66 -15.99 8.47
C LEU A 250 -16.81 -16.76 9.13
N SER A 251 -17.88 -16.06 9.52
CA SER A 251 -19.09 -16.70 10.07
C SER A 251 -19.75 -17.65 9.07
N LEU A 252 -19.92 -17.21 7.82
CA LEU A 252 -20.55 -18.01 6.77
C LEU A 252 -19.77 -19.28 6.46
N VAL A 253 -18.44 -19.19 6.32
CA VAL A 253 -17.59 -20.31 5.90
C VAL A 253 -17.30 -21.29 7.04
N SER A 254 -17.12 -20.80 8.27
CA SER A 254 -16.82 -21.66 9.44
C SER A 254 -18.08 -22.22 10.12
N GLY A 255 -19.24 -21.60 9.90
CA GLY A 255 -20.49 -21.87 10.61
C GLY A 255 -20.51 -21.35 12.05
N VAL A 256 -19.55 -20.50 12.44
CA VAL A 256 -19.50 -19.91 13.78
C VAL A 256 -20.29 -18.62 13.81
N PRO A 257 -21.19 -18.41 14.80
CA PRO A 257 -21.95 -17.17 14.92
C PRO A 257 -21.09 -15.88 14.97
N GLU A 258 -21.49 -14.85 14.23
CA GLU A 258 -20.78 -13.55 14.18
C GLU A 258 -20.57 -12.92 15.56
N ASN A 259 -21.50 -13.12 16.51
CA ASN A 259 -21.40 -12.56 17.85
C ASN A 259 -20.21 -13.13 18.65
N TYR A 260 -19.71 -14.32 18.29
CA TYR A 260 -18.49 -14.88 18.86
C TYR A 260 -17.26 -14.30 18.16
N ILE A 261 -17.26 -14.31 16.82
CA ILE A 261 -16.12 -13.87 16.01
C ILE A 261 -15.79 -12.38 16.22
N LYS A 262 -16.80 -11.51 16.30
CA LYS A 262 -16.60 -10.05 16.46
C LYS A 262 -15.85 -9.67 17.74
N ASN A 263 -15.84 -10.55 18.74
CA ASN A 263 -15.21 -10.31 20.03
C ASN A 263 -13.82 -10.94 20.14
N VAL A 264 -13.42 -11.75 19.15
CA VAL A 264 -12.11 -12.39 19.12
C VAL A 264 -11.00 -11.34 19.14
N ARG A 265 -10.07 -11.51 20.06
CA ARG A 265 -8.85 -10.70 20.15
C ARG A 265 -7.72 -11.42 19.42
N LEU A 266 -7.19 -10.83 18.35
CA LEU A 266 -5.96 -11.32 17.73
C LEU A 266 -4.78 -10.63 18.40
N GLU A 267 -3.85 -11.40 18.92
CA GLU A 267 -2.72 -10.90 19.72
C GLU A 267 -1.40 -11.40 19.10
N GLU A 268 -0.50 -10.47 18.76
CA GLU A 268 0.80 -10.82 18.20
C GLU A 268 1.63 -11.60 19.22
N PHE A 269 2.04 -12.82 18.85
CA PHE A 269 2.87 -13.66 19.69
C PHE A 269 4.31 -13.73 19.15
N ASN A 270 5.12 -12.78 19.60
CA ASN A 270 6.50 -12.56 19.10
C ASN A 270 7.48 -13.74 19.29
N LEU A 271 7.09 -14.80 20.01
CA LEU A 271 7.91 -15.99 20.21
C LEU A 271 7.64 -17.09 19.17
N GLN A 272 6.58 -16.99 18.36
CA GLN A 272 6.34 -17.89 17.24
C GLN A 272 7.23 -17.50 16.05
N ARG A 273 7.99 -18.47 15.53
CA ARG A 273 8.66 -18.37 14.23
C ARG A 273 7.74 -19.01 13.20
N GLU A 274 7.47 -18.28 12.12
CA GLU A 274 6.71 -18.73 10.95
C GLU A 274 5.20 -18.91 11.15
N SER A 275 4.42 -18.24 10.29
CA SER A 275 3.04 -18.50 9.82
C SER A 275 2.20 -19.49 10.65
N ASN A 276 2.04 -19.23 11.95
CA ASN A 276 1.29 -20.05 12.88
C ASN A 276 0.32 -19.20 13.68
N SER A 277 -0.84 -19.77 13.96
CA SER A 277 -1.83 -19.23 14.89
C SER A 277 -2.25 -20.28 15.91
N ILE A 278 -2.80 -19.82 17.03
CA ILE A 278 -3.45 -20.70 18.00
C ILE A 278 -4.65 -20.00 18.62
N THR A 279 -5.80 -20.65 18.50
CA THR A 279 -7.04 -20.20 19.14
C THR A 279 -7.17 -20.73 20.56
N LEU A 280 -7.37 -19.82 21.52
CA LEU A 280 -7.49 -20.07 22.95
C LEU A 280 -8.73 -19.36 23.51
N GLY A 281 -9.33 -19.91 24.56
CA GLY A 281 -10.42 -19.24 25.26
C GLY A 281 -11.14 -20.15 26.22
N ASP A 282 -11.76 -19.56 27.25
CA ASP A 282 -12.63 -20.26 28.20
C ASP A 282 -14.09 -20.31 27.74
N SER A 283 -14.47 -19.39 26.86
CA SER A 283 -15.80 -19.26 26.29
C SER A 283 -15.75 -18.66 24.87
N PRO A 284 -16.79 -18.86 24.04
CA PRO A 284 -16.87 -18.25 22.72
C PRO A 284 -16.86 -16.72 22.75
N GLU A 285 -17.31 -16.12 23.84
CA GLU A 285 -17.34 -14.67 24.05
C GLU A 285 -15.98 -14.10 24.45
N ASN A 286 -15.08 -14.94 24.99
CA ASN A 286 -13.75 -14.58 25.47
C ASN A 286 -12.68 -15.47 24.79
N THR A 287 -12.65 -15.41 23.47
CA THR A 287 -11.66 -16.10 22.64
C THR A 287 -10.54 -15.14 22.24
N ARG A 288 -9.30 -15.61 22.32
CA ARG A 288 -8.09 -14.95 21.80
C ARG A 288 -7.39 -15.84 20.78
N MET A 289 -6.85 -15.24 19.73
CA MET A 289 -6.02 -15.90 18.73
C MET A 289 -4.63 -15.32 18.85
N LEU A 290 -3.68 -16.15 19.28
CA LEU A 290 -2.28 -15.77 19.23
C LEU A 290 -1.79 -15.98 17.80
N VAL A 291 -1.23 -14.94 17.21
CA VAL A 291 -0.90 -14.91 15.78
C VAL A 291 0.55 -14.51 15.58
N SER A 292 1.24 -15.19 14.66
CA SER A 292 2.58 -14.80 14.25
C SER A 292 2.61 -13.35 13.74
N PRO A 293 3.65 -12.55 14.07
CA PRO A 293 3.83 -11.23 13.49
C PRO A 293 3.86 -11.22 11.95
N GLU A 294 4.18 -12.35 11.31
CA GLU A 294 4.15 -12.52 9.85
C GLU A 294 2.76 -12.32 9.25
N TYR A 295 1.67 -12.61 9.98
CA TYR A 295 0.33 -12.30 9.49
C TYR A 295 0.12 -10.79 9.30
N PHE A 296 0.99 -9.94 9.83
CA PHE A 296 0.96 -8.49 9.64
C PHE A 296 2.08 -8.00 8.73
N ASN A 297 2.88 -8.91 8.17
CA ASN A 297 3.92 -8.63 7.20
C ASN A 297 3.43 -9.06 5.80
N GLU A 298 3.25 -8.11 4.87
CA GLU A 298 2.69 -8.38 3.52
C GLU A 298 3.73 -8.93 2.51
N GLU A 299 4.91 -9.36 3.01
CA GLU A 299 6.19 -9.29 2.30
C GLU A 299 6.54 -10.23 1.16
N ASN A 300 5.74 -11.23 0.79
CA ASN A 300 6.20 -12.20 -0.21
C ASN A 300 5.10 -12.73 -1.13
N ILE A 301 3.96 -12.05 -1.14
CA ILE A 301 2.74 -12.59 -1.71
C ILE A 301 1.99 -11.44 -2.36
N SER A 302 1.53 -11.59 -3.62
CA SER A 302 0.69 -10.57 -4.23
C SER A 302 -0.47 -10.23 -3.29
N LYS A 303 -0.87 -8.96 -3.14
CA LYS A 303 -1.95 -8.55 -2.20
C LYS A 303 -3.20 -9.44 -2.31
N GLU A 304 -3.48 -9.96 -3.50
CA GLU A 304 -4.56 -10.94 -3.71
C GLU A 304 -4.29 -12.28 -3.03
N GLN A 305 -3.12 -12.89 -3.18
CA GLN A 305 -2.76 -14.15 -2.51
C GLN A 305 -2.63 -13.97 -0.99
N TYR A 306 -2.30 -12.78 -0.49
CA TYR A 306 -2.15 -12.52 0.95
C TYR A 306 -3.50 -12.52 1.69
N TYR A 307 -4.54 -11.91 1.12
CA TYR A 307 -5.90 -11.95 1.69
C TYR A 307 -6.50 -13.35 1.59
N ASP A 308 -6.18 -14.09 0.53
CA ASP A 308 -6.60 -15.47 0.35
C ASP A 308 -6.08 -16.36 1.48
N TRP A 309 -4.77 -16.27 1.73
CA TRP A 309 -4.11 -16.97 2.81
C TRP A 309 -4.69 -16.60 4.18
N TRP A 310 -4.90 -15.30 4.45
CA TRP A 310 -5.57 -14.83 5.68
C TRP A 310 -6.94 -15.48 5.86
N PHE A 311 -7.82 -15.39 4.87
CA PHE A 311 -9.17 -15.92 5.04
C PHE A 311 -9.20 -17.44 5.10
N LYS A 312 -8.29 -18.15 4.42
CA LYS A 312 -8.13 -19.59 4.59
C LYS A 312 -7.76 -19.92 6.04
N GLU A 313 -6.67 -19.34 6.54
CA GLU A 313 -6.14 -19.64 7.86
C GLU A 313 -7.14 -19.29 8.97
N PHE A 314 -7.72 -18.09 8.92
CA PHE A 314 -8.64 -17.68 9.97
C PHE A 314 -10.01 -18.36 9.85
N SER A 315 -10.35 -18.96 8.70
CA SER A 315 -11.52 -19.86 8.62
C SER A 315 -11.29 -21.15 9.40
N HIS A 316 -10.05 -21.65 9.42
CA HIS A 316 -9.62 -22.74 10.29
C HIS A 316 -9.70 -22.31 11.76
N GLU A 317 -9.00 -21.23 12.14
CA GLU A 317 -8.88 -20.79 13.53
C GLU A 317 -10.23 -20.48 14.18
N VAL A 318 -11.10 -19.77 13.45
CA VAL A 318 -12.47 -19.51 13.90
C VAL A 318 -13.24 -20.82 14.13
N GLY A 319 -12.95 -21.87 13.38
CA GLY A 319 -13.52 -23.20 13.55
C GLY A 319 -13.36 -23.78 14.96
N HIS A 320 -12.25 -23.49 15.65
CA HIS A 320 -12.01 -23.95 17.02
C HIS A 320 -12.95 -23.33 18.05
N ILE A 321 -13.58 -22.19 17.77
CA ILE A 321 -14.56 -21.55 18.67
C ILE A 321 -15.74 -22.50 18.97
N LYS A 322 -16.12 -23.37 18.01
CA LYS A 322 -17.14 -24.42 18.23
C LYS A 322 -16.70 -25.41 19.31
N GLN A 323 -15.41 -25.71 19.34
CA GLN A 323 -14.82 -26.65 20.29
C GLN A 323 -14.69 -26.01 21.67
N ILE A 324 -14.25 -24.75 21.73
CA ILE A 324 -14.23 -23.95 22.97
C ILE A 324 -15.64 -23.87 23.56
N LYS A 325 -16.66 -23.59 22.73
CA LYS A 325 -18.07 -23.62 23.16
C LYS A 325 -18.48 -24.97 23.74
N ARG A 326 -18.10 -26.05 23.06
CA ARG A 326 -18.47 -27.44 23.43
C ARG A 326 -17.82 -27.86 24.74
N ASP A 327 -16.59 -27.41 25.00
CA ASP A 327 -15.83 -27.80 26.19
C ASP A 327 -16.06 -26.87 27.40
N GLY A 328 -16.36 -25.58 27.17
CA GLY A 328 -16.71 -24.62 28.22
C GLY A 328 -15.58 -24.32 29.23
N SER A 329 -14.33 -24.66 28.88
CA SER A 329 -13.14 -24.43 29.68
C SER A 329 -11.89 -24.49 28.81
N GLU A 330 -11.03 -23.48 28.93
CA GLU A 330 -9.76 -23.41 28.19
C GLU A 330 -8.88 -24.64 28.47
N GLY A 331 -8.79 -25.04 29.74
CA GLY A 331 -7.99 -26.19 30.16
C GLY A 331 -8.51 -27.51 29.58
N LEU A 332 -9.84 -27.70 29.56
CA LEU A 332 -10.44 -28.91 28.99
C LEU A 332 -10.30 -28.94 27.46
N TYR A 333 -10.48 -27.80 26.81
CA TYR A 333 -10.26 -27.63 25.38
C TYR A 333 -8.81 -28.00 25.00
N LEU A 334 -7.82 -27.38 25.65
CA LEU A 334 -6.40 -27.63 25.41
C LEU A 334 -6.03 -29.09 25.66
N LEU A 335 -6.49 -29.68 26.77
CA LEU A 335 -6.22 -31.08 27.09
C LEU A 335 -6.72 -32.01 25.98
N LYS A 336 -7.94 -31.79 25.47
CA LYS A 336 -8.52 -32.63 24.41
C LYS A 336 -7.83 -32.39 23.06
N THR A 337 -7.42 -31.17 22.75
CA THR A 337 -6.66 -30.83 21.54
C THR A 337 -5.29 -31.52 21.55
N LEU A 338 -4.52 -31.36 22.64
CA LEU A 338 -3.22 -32.01 22.82
C LEU A 338 -3.31 -33.54 22.84
N TRP A 339 -4.34 -34.10 23.48
CA TRP A 339 -4.60 -35.53 23.45
C TRP A 339 -4.84 -36.04 22.02
N GLY A 340 -5.54 -35.26 21.20
CA GLY A 340 -5.71 -35.51 19.77
C GLY A 340 -4.37 -35.67 19.05
N TYR A 341 -3.45 -34.71 19.24
CA TYR A 341 -2.12 -34.75 18.62
C TYR A 341 -1.31 -35.97 19.07
N VAL A 342 -1.31 -36.28 20.36
CA VAL A 342 -0.59 -37.45 20.90
C VAL A 342 -1.17 -38.75 20.36
N SER A 343 -2.51 -38.88 20.36
CA SER A 343 -3.20 -40.11 19.94
C SER A 343 -3.02 -40.43 18.45
N THR A 344 -2.87 -39.41 17.62
CA THR A 344 -2.71 -39.55 16.15
C THR A 344 -1.26 -39.39 15.69
N GLN A 345 -0.36 -38.99 16.59
CA GLN A 345 1.03 -38.62 16.31
C GLN A 345 1.15 -37.60 15.17
N SER A 346 0.15 -36.73 15.02
CA SER A 346 0.08 -35.74 13.95
C SER A 346 -0.88 -34.64 14.34
N HIS A 347 -0.50 -33.39 14.03
CA HIS A 347 -1.38 -32.24 14.16
C HIS A 347 -2.57 -32.39 13.21
N ASP A 348 -2.29 -32.45 11.90
CA ASP A 348 -3.31 -32.41 10.84
C ASP A 348 -4.30 -33.58 10.86
N LYS A 349 -3.90 -34.73 11.42
CA LYS A 349 -4.77 -35.91 11.56
C LYS A 349 -5.60 -35.89 12.84
N ALA A 350 -5.38 -34.95 13.75
CA ALA A 350 -6.17 -34.87 14.97
C ALA A 350 -7.63 -34.51 14.62
N PRO A 351 -8.62 -35.19 15.22
CA PRO A 351 -10.03 -34.99 14.87
C PRO A 351 -10.53 -33.54 15.02
N ARG A 352 -9.90 -32.78 15.92
CA ARG A 352 -10.21 -31.37 16.17
C ARG A 352 -9.66 -30.45 15.09
N GLU A 353 -8.48 -30.74 14.55
CA GLU A 353 -7.92 -30.00 13.41
C GLU A 353 -8.76 -30.28 12.16
N GLN A 354 -9.15 -31.53 11.93
CA GLN A 354 -10.05 -31.88 10.82
C GLN A 354 -11.45 -31.26 10.96
N GLU A 355 -11.93 -31.03 12.19
CA GLU A 355 -13.18 -30.32 12.45
C GLU A 355 -13.06 -28.82 12.10
N ALA A 356 -11.92 -28.20 12.42
CA ALA A 356 -11.61 -26.80 12.13
C ALA A 356 -11.36 -26.55 10.63
N GLU A 357 -10.62 -27.45 9.97
CA GLU A 357 -10.22 -27.35 8.56
C GLU A 357 -11.40 -27.25 7.57
N LYS A 358 -12.57 -27.77 7.95
CA LYS A 358 -13.81 -27.60 7.15
C LYS A 358 -14.12 -26.14 6.83
N GLY A 359 -13.74 -25.20 7.71
CA GLY A 359 -13.90 -23.77 7.43
C GLY A 359 -13.06 -23.33 6.23
N SER A 360 -11.79 -23.72 6.21
CA SER A 360 -10.85 -23.47 5.12
C SER A 360 -11.34 -24.06 3.80
N GLU A 361 -11.77 -25.33 3.81
CA GLU A 361 -12.29 -26.01 2.62
C GLU A 361 -13.53 -25.30 2.04
N VAL A 362 -14.44 -24.87 2.91
CA VAL A 362 -15.65 -24.13 2.50
C VAL A 362 -15.29 -22.76 1.95
N PHE A 363 -14.30 -22.07 2.56
CA PHE A 363 -13.79 -20.79 2.08
C PHE A 363 -13.18 -20.93 0.68
N GLU A 364 -12.28 -21.90 0.46
CA GLU A 364 -11.65 -22.13 -0.84
C GLU A 364 -12.70 -22.46 -1.91
N SER A 365 -13.64 -23.35 -1.60
CA SER A 365 -14.74 -23.71 -2.50
C SER A 365 -15.62 -22.50 -2.83
N PHE A 366 -15.89 -21.63 -1.86
CA PHE A 366 -16.67 -20.40 -2.06
C PHE A 366 -15.92 -19.36 -2.89
N ARG A 367 -14.64 -19.13 -2.60
CA ARG A 367 -13.76 -18.25 -3.36
C ARG A 367 -13.69 -18.66 -4.83
N ASP A 368 -13.49 -19.94 -5.09
CA ASP A 368 -13.39 -20.49 -6.46
C ASP A 368 -14.72 -20.39 -7.20
N PHE A 369 -15.84 -20.56 -6.48
CA PHE A 369 -17.16 -20.27 -7.02
C PHE A 369 -17.33 -18.80 -7.41
N VAL A 370 -16.93 -17.86 -6.55
CA VAL A 370 -17.01 -16.42 -6.84
C VAL A 370 -16.18 -16.07 -8.08
N LYS A 371 -14.97 -16.61 -8.17
CA LYS A 371 -14.06 -16.42 -9.31
C LYS A 371 -14.64 -16.98 -10.61
N SER A 372 -15.21 -18.17 -10.58
CA SER A 372 -15.74 -18.84 -11.77
C SER A 372 -17.10 -18.29 -12.22
N LYS A 373 -18.04 -18.09 -11.29
CA LYS A 373 -19.43 -17.73 -11.59
C LYS A 373 -19.63 -16.24 -11.84
N PHE A 374 -18.92 -15.39 -11.09
CA PHE A 374 -19.09 -13.94 -11.14
C PHE A 374 -17.90 -13.22 -11.79
N HIS A 375 -16.85 -13.94 -12.18
CA HIS A 375 -15.58 -13.35 -12.66
C HIS A 375 -15.05 -12.28 -11.71
N ALA A 376 -15.27 -12.48 -10.40
CA ALA A 376 -14.93 -11.55 -9.34
C ALA A 376 -13.85 -12.15 -8.41
N ASN A 377 -13.15 -11.29 -7.67
CA ASN A 377 -12.15 -11.73 -6.70
C ASN A 377 -12.57 -11.24 -5.31
N LEU A 378 -12.74 -12.19 -4.38
CA LEU A 378 -13.12 -11.92 -2.99
C LEU A 378 -12.10 -10.97 -2.32
N ASN A 379 -10.82 -11.14 -2.60
CA ASN A 379 -9.73 -10.35 -2.00
C ASN A 379 -9.78 -8.90 -2.47
N ARG A 380 -10.14 -8.66 -3.74
CA ARG A 380 -10.36 -7.30 -4.26
C ARG A 380 -11.50 -6.58 -3.55
N LEU A 381 -12.52 -7.31 -3.10
CA LEU A 381 -13.61 -6.72 -2.30
C LEU A 381 -13.10 -6.13 -0.99
N PHE A 382 -12.18 -6.83 -0.31
CA PHE A 382 -11.62 -6.38 0.97
C PHE A 382 -10.51 -5.33 0.82
N ILE A 383 -9.76 -5.35 -0.29
CA ILE A 383 -8.78 -4.30 -0.63
C ILE A 383 -9.48 -3.01 -1.07
N GLY A 384 -10.67 -3.11 -1.65
CA GLY A 384 -11.45 -1.98 -2.18
C GLY A 384 -11.94 -1.00 -1.11
N LYS A 385 -12.27 0.23 -1.54
CA LYS A 385 -12.73 1.34 -0.68
C LYS A 385 -14.21 1.28 -0.27
N GLY A 386 -14.94 0.20 -0.59
CA GLY A 386 -16.36 0.07 -0.26
C GLY A 386 -16.63 0.06 1.25
N SER A 387 -17.82 0.49 1.66
CA SER A 387 -18.24 0.44 3.06
C SER A 387 -18.36 -1.02 3.54
N GLU A 388 -18.29 -1.23 4.85
CA GLU A 388 -18.45 -2.59 5.42
C GLU A 388 -19.82 -3.20 5.07
N GLU A 389 -20.88 -2.38 5.07
CA GLU A 389 -22.23 -2.79 4.70
C GLU A 389 -22.35 -3.13 3.21
N GLU A 390 -21.64 -2.42 2.33
CA GLU A 390 -21.59 -2.75 0.89
C GLU A 390 -20.87 -4.07 0.65
N LYS A 391 -19.74 -4.29 1.33
CA LYS A 391 -19.00 -5.56 1.27
C LYS A 391 -19.87 -6.72 1.75
N ILE A 392 -20.57 -6.57 2.88
CA ILE A 392 -21.49 -7.60 3.41
C ILE A 392 -22.58 -7.94 2.40
N ARG A 393 -23.27 -6.94 1.84
CA ARG A 393 -24.31 -7.18 0.82
C ARG A 393 -23.76 -7.93 -0.39
N GLN A 394 -22.53 -7.62 -0.80
CA GLN A 394 -21.89 -8.28 -1.93
C GLN A 394 -21.52 -9.74 -1.59
N ILE A 395 -21.03 -9.99 -0.37
CA ILE A 395 -20.77 -11.35 0.14
C ILE A 395 -22.06 -12.16 0.20
N ASP A 396 -23.15 -11.61 0.75
CA ASP A 396 -24.46 -12.26 0.84
C ASP A 396 -25.00 -12.65 -0.53
N LYS A 397 -24.88 -11.75 -1.52
CA LYS A 397 -25.28 -12.02 -2.91
C LYS A 397 -24.54 -13.23 -3.47
N TRP A 398 -23.22 -13.28 -3.29
CA TRP A 398 -22.40 -14.40 -3.75
C TRP A 398 -22.70 -15.68 -2.97
N TRP A 399 -22.85 -15.59 -1.65
CA TRP A 399 -23.08 -16.73 -0.78
C TRP A 399 -24.43 -17.40 -1.02
N ASN A 400 -25.48 -16.62 -1.27
CA ASN A 400 -26.79 -17.18 -1.60
C ASN A 400 -26.75 -17.95 -2.93
N ALA A 401 -26.09 -17.41 -3.95
CA ALA A 401 -25.89 -18.13 -5.21
C ALA A 401 -25.04 -19.40 -5.05
N TYR A 402 -24.03 -19.37 -4.18
CA TYR A 402 -23.20 -20.55 -3.86
C TYR A 402 -24.02 -21.67 -3.20
N LYS A 403 -24.89 -21.32 -2.24
CA LYS A 403 -25.79 -22.28 -1.60
C LYS A 403 -26.80 -22.88 -2.56
N GLU A 404 -27.28 -22.11 -3.55
CA GLU A 404 -28.21 -22.61 -4.57
C GLU A 404 -27.56 -23.64 -5.50
N GLN A 405 -26.26 -23.54 -5.78
CA GLN A 405 -25.54 -24.54 -6.58
C GLN A 405 -25.31 -25.85 -5.81
N LYS A 406 -25.24 -25.80 -4.47
CA LYS A 406 -25.00 -26.97 -3.62
C LYS A 406 -26.28 -27.70 -3.17
N LYS A 407 -27.46 -27.15 -3.49
CA LYS A 407 -28.75 -27.82 -3.32
C LYS A 407 -29.07 -28.62 -4.58
#